data_AF-I6UWE2-F1
#
_entry.id   AF-I6UWE2-F1
#
_cell.length_a   1.000
_cell.length_b   1.000
_cell.length_c   1.000
_cell.angle_alpha   90.00
_cell.angle_beta   90.00
_cell.angle_gamma   90.00
#
_symmetry.space_group_name_H-M   'P 1'
#
loop_
_entity.id
_entity.type
_entity.pdbx_description
1 polymer ?
#
loop_
_entity_poly.entity_id
_entity_poly.type
_entity_poly.pdbx_seq_one_letter_code
_entity_poly.pdbx_strand_id
1 'polypeptide(L)'
;DLRLSLNEQSGEWICPISLREMGSASGRMEQRWIYLNGCGCVLTELGLRQVSLGGRSDESERNNCPVCGAGRSSSDPMDSLTTLNPNPEEEESMMIKLLSRRRLEKRLKEIRKLEKKEKNKQKNEKRRKETSPIESRDLEQIDDPTHITEPESSHKKQKTLPKTFQSARAGRSSTTPSNISSSSMSRLAQEIQKETQENLVKLSSGTLKSIYGPRDSNGKQTLGQQKESWMTRGTWTRYAS
;
A
#
# COMPACT_ATOMS: atom_id res chain seq x y z
N ASP A 1 8.68 22.85 -13.29
CA ASP A 1 9.50 23.97 -12.79
C ASP A 1 8.75 24.74 -11.74
N LEU A 2 9.44 25.12 -10.67
CA LEU A 2 8.87 25.84 -9.54
C LEU A 2 9.23 27.33 -9.71
N ARG A 3 8.21 28.20 -9.68
CA ARG A 3 8.34 29.65 -9.87
C ARG A 3 8.14 30.37 -8.54
N LEU A 4 9.23 30.89 -8.01
CA LEU A 4 9.26 31.74 -6.82
C LEU A 4 9.55 33.19 -7.24
N SER A 5 9.04 34.14 -6.48
CA SER A 5 9.35 35.57 -6.66
C SER A 5 10.37 35.98 -5.59
N LEU A 6 11.47 36.59 -6.00
CA LEU A 6 12.50 37.10 -5.08
C LEU A 6 12.23 38.58 -4.82
N ASN A 7 12.34 39.01 -3.56
CA ASN A 7 12.36 40.42 -3.23
C ASN A 7 13.77 40.97 -3.53
N GLU A 8 13.87 41.98 -4.39
CA GLU A 8 15.15 42.59 -4.75
C GLU A 8 15.83 43.30 -3.57
N GLN A 9 15.05 43.80 -2.60
CA GLN A 9 15.58 44.55 -1.47
C GLN A 9 16.13 43.65 -0.36
N SER A 10 15.39 42.61 0.03
CA SER A 10 15.82 41.69 1.09
C SER A 10 16.58 40.47 0.56
N GLY A 11 16.49 40.16 -0.73
CA GLY A 11 17.04 38.93 -1.30
C GLY A 11 16.29 37.67 -0.83
N GLU A 12 15.13 37.83 -0.18
CA GLU A 12 14.31 36.74 0.32
C GLU A 12 13.20 36.38 -0.66
N TRP A 13 12.77 35.12 -0.65
CA TRP A 13 11.65 34.66 -1.47
C TRP A 13 10.34 35.21 -0.89
N ILE A 14 9.49 35.80 -1.72
CA ILE A 14 8.22 36.39 -1.32
C ILE A 14 7.05 35.81 -2.11
N CYS A 15 5.87 35.83 -1.50
CA CYS A 15 4.63 35.61 -2.23
C CYS A 15 4.32 36.87 -3.05
N PRO A 16 4.16 36.79 -4.38
CA PRO A 16 3.91 37.96 -5.22
C PRO A 16 2.58 38.68 -4.92
N ILE A 17 1.63 38.00 -4.27
CA ILE A 17 0.32 38.56 -3.94
C ILE A 17 0.32 39.17 -2.55
N SER A 18 0.73 38.38 -1.53
CA SER A 18 0.67 38.85 -0.15
C SER A 18 1.91 39.64 0.28
N LEU A 19 2.97 39.65 -0.54
CA LEU A 19 4.29 40.25 -0.26
C LEU A 19 4.90 39.77 1.06
N ARG A 20 4.57 38.53 1.46
CA ARG A 20 5.08 37.91 2.69
C ARG A 20 6.31 37.08 2.35
N GLU A 21 7.32 37.19 3.18
CA GLU A 21 8.59 36.47 3.05
C GLU A 21 8.43 34.99 3.43
N MET A 22 9.09 34.13 2.67
CA MET A 22 9.09 32.68 2.80
C MET A 22 10.22 32.26 3.72
N GLY A 23 9.86 31.73 4.89
CA GLY A 23 10.85 31.18 5.82
C GLY A 23 11.60 32.21 6.65
N SER A 24 11.11 33.45 6.77
CA SER A 24 11.71 34.44 7.66
C SER A 24 11.80 33.89 9.09
N ALA A 25 13.02 33.93 9.62
CA ALA A 25 13.62 33.02 10.60
C ALA A 25 13.04 33.02 12.03
N SER A 26 11.83 33.53 12.24
CA SER A 26 11.24 33.70 13.59
C SER A 26 10.53 32.47 14.14
N GLY A 27 10.80 31.27 13.60
CA GLY A 27 10.34 29.99 14.17
C GLY A 27 8.81 29.78 14.17
N ARG A 28 8.03 30.71 13.62
CA ARG A 28 6.59 30.58 13.40
C ARG A 28 6.32 30.65 11.92
N MET A 29 6.29 29.49 11.29
CA MET A 29 5.81 29.30 9.92
C MET A 29 4.27 29.46 9.91
N GLU A 30 3.79 30.65 10.27
CA GLU A 30 2.37 30.92 10.51
C GLU A 30 1.56 30.89 9.20
N GLN A 31 2.22 31.10 8.06
CA GLN A 31 1.56 31.12 6.77
C GLN A 31 1.76 29.81 6.01
N ARG A 32 0.64 29.25 5.56
CA ARG A 32 0.62 28.08 4.67
C ARG A 32 0.99 28.50 3.26
N TRP A 33 2.07 27.91 2.77
CA TRP A 33 2.53 28.07 1.39
C TRP A 33 1.95 26.97 0.52
N ILE A 34 1.44 27.37 -0.64
CA ILE A 34 0.74 26.52 -1.60
C ILE A 34 1.47 26.61 -2.92
N TYR A 35 1.77 25.45 -3.46
CA TYR A 35 2.26 25.25 -4.81
C TYR A 35 1.08 24.93 -5.73
N LEU A 36 0.99 25.63 -6.87
CA LEU A 36 -0.04 25.39 -7.88
C LEU A 36 0.47 24.40 -8.94
N ASN A 37 -0.10 23.20 -8.96
CA ASN A 37 0.17 22.19 -9.99
C ASN A 37 -0.31 22.71 -11.35
N GLY A 38 0.59 22.69 -12.35
CA GLY A 38 0.34 23.17 -13.72
C GLY A 38 1.27 24.32 -14.11
N CYS A 39 1.30 25.39 -13.32
CA CYS A 39 2.14 26.57 -13.60
C CYS A 39 3.39 26.68 -12.74
N GLY A 40 3.42 25.94 -11.62
CA GLY A 40 4.55 25.93 -10.70
C GLY A 40 4.67 27.15 -9.80
N CYS A 41 3.72 28.09 -9.84
CA CYS A 41 3.75 29.28 -8.99
C CYS A 41 3.51 28.91 -7.52
N VAL A 42 4.26 29.55 -6.64
CA VAL A 42 4.16 29.39 -5.19
C VAL A 42 3.54 30.64 -4.59
N LEU A 43 2.50 30.44 -3.78
CA LEU A 43 1.68 31.49 -3.18
C LEU A 43 1.40 31.18 -1.71
N THR A 44 1.04 32.20 -0.94
CA THR A 44 0.45 31.99 0.39
C THR A 44 -1.05 31.73 0.27
N GLU A 45 -1.59 30.93 1.19
CA GLU A 45 -3.03 30.66 1.23
C GLU A 45 -3.86 31.94 1.37
N LEU A 46 -3.38 32.90 2.17
CA LEU A 46 -4.03 34.21 2.34
C LEU A 46 -4.07 34.99 1.03
N GLY A 47 -2.95 35.04 0.30
CA GLY A 47 -2.90 35.71 -1.00
C GLY A 47 -3.85 35.06 -2.00
N LEU A 48 -3.89 33.73 -2.05
CA LEU A 48 -4.81 33.01 -2.95
C LEU A 48 -6.29 33.27 -2.57
N ARG A 49 -6.63 33.25 -1.28
CA ARG A 49 -7.99 33.54 -0.80
C ARG A 49 -8.41 34.97 -1.11
N GLN A 50 -7.53 35.96 -0.98
CA GLN A 50 -7.82 37.36 -1.31
C GLN A 50 -8.20 37.52 -2.79
N VAL A 51 -7.50 36.85 -3.70
CA VAL A 51 -7.84 36.92 -5.13
C VAL A 51 -9.16 36.19 -5.43
N SER A 52 -9.40 35.04 -4.79
CA SER A 52 -10.65 34.29 -4.98
C SER A 52 -11.90 35.02 -4.45
N LEU A 53 -11.75 35.86 -3.42
CA LEU A 53 -12.86 36.65 -2.86
C LEU A 53 -13.25 37.85 -3.73
N GLY A 54 -12.43 38.23 -4.72
CA GLY A 54 -12.62 39.39 -5.60
C GLY A 54 -13.80 39.32 -6.58
N GLY A 55 -14.73 38.38 -6.42
CA GLY A 55 -16.08 38.53 -6.97
C GLY A 55 -16.29 38.21 -8.46
N ARG A 56 -15.45 37.37 -9.07
CA ARG A 56 -15.78 36.83 -10.40
C ARG A 56 -16.68 35.59 -10.23
N SER A 57 -17.92 35.71 -10.70
CA SER A 57 -18.94 34.65 -10.64
C SER A 57 -18.69 33.52 -11.63
N ASP A 58 -17.73 33.70 -12.53
CA ASP A 58 -17.34 32.68 -13.49
C ASP A 58 -16.39 31.66 -12.84
N GLU A 59 -16.85 30.42 -12.70
CA GLU A 59 -16.11 29.31 -12.10
C GLU A 59 -14.81 28.99 -12.88
N SER A 60 -14.80 29.31 -14.17
CA SER A 60 -13.64 29.10 -15.05
C SER A 60 -12.44 29.97 -14.67
N GLU A 61 -12.67 31.21 -14.23
CA GLU A 61 -11.59 32.16 -13.90
C GLU A 61 -10.96 31.89 -12.52
N ARG A 62 -11.69 31.21 -11.63
CA ARG A 62 -11.19 30.78 -10.31
C ARG A 62 -10.09 29.72 -10.42
N ASN A 63 -10.02 29.05 -11.56
CA ASN A 63 -9.06 27.99 -11.83
C ASN A 63 -7.79 28.50 -12.52
N ASN A 64 -7.67 29.81 -12.76
CA ASN A 64 -6.47 30.38 -13.38
C ASN A 64 -5.48 30.85 -12.31
N CYS A 65 -4.19 30.65 -12.57
CA CYS A 65 -3.16 31.15 -11.68
C CYS A 65 -3.18 32.69 -11.66
N PRO A 66 -3.32 33.34 -10.50
CA PRO A 66 -3.34 34.81 -10.41
C PRO A 66 -2.02 35.49 -10.77
N VAL A 67 -0.91 34.74 -10.81
CA VAL A 67 0.43 35.28 -11.12
C VAL A 67 0.72 35.26 -12.62
N CYS A 68 0.37 34.16 -13.29
CA CYS A 68 0.75 33.94 -14.69
C CYS A 68 -0.43 33.68 -15.64
N GLY A 69 -1.66 33.66 -15.13
CA GLY A 69 -2.87 33.42 -15.92
C GLY A 69 -3.05 31.98 -16.41
N ALA A 70 -2.07 31.09 -16.20
CA ALA A 70 -2.15 29.71 -16.66
C ALA A 70 -3.30 28.97 -15.98
N GLY A 71 -4.17 28.35 -16.79
CA GLY A 71 -5.27 27.52 -16.32
C GLY A 71 -4.78 26.23 -15.66
N ARG A 72 -5.51 25.78 -14.64
CA ARG A 72 -5.27 24.49 -14.00
C ARG A 72 -5.82 23.37 -14.86
N SER A 73 -4.99 22.35 -15.12
CA SER A 73 -5.36 21.23 -15.98
C SER A 73 -6.15 20.11 -15.27
N SER A 74 -6.37 20.23 -13.96
CA SER A 74 -7.08 19.19 -13.19
C SER A 74 -8.57 19.50 -13.09
N SER A 75 -9.40 18.50 -13.39
CA SER A 75 -10.84 18.50 -13.12
C SER A 75 -11.16 18.72 -11.64
N ASP A 76 -10.23 18.33 -10.77
CA ASP A 76 -10.36 18.47 -9.33
C ASP A 76 -9.61 19.72 -8.84
N PRO A 77 -10.33 20.74 -8.30
CA PRO A 77 -9.72 21.97 -7.79
C PRO A 77 -8.77 21.73 -6.63
N MET A 78 -8.96 20.66 -5.85
CA MET A 78 -8.14 20.32 -4.68
C MET A 78 -6.84 19.60 -5.06
N ASP A 79 -6.84 18.81 -6.14
CA ASP A 79 -5.64 18.07 -6.59
C ASP A 79 -4.59 18.99 -7.22
N SER A 80 -4.97 20.23 -7.56
CA SER A 80 -4.04 21.23 -8.09
C SER A 80 -3.37 22.10 -7.02
N LEU A 81 -3.75 21.99 -5.74
CA LEU A 81 -3.07 22.67 -4.64
C LEU A 81 -2.20 21.67 -3.89
N THR A 82 -0.92 21.98 -3.75
CA THR A 82 -0.02 21.20 -2.88
C THR A 82 0.56 22.12 -1.82
N THR A 83 0.27 21.85 -0.55
CA THR A 83 0.85 22.60 0.56
C THR A 83 2.34 22.26 0.67
N LEU A 84 3.22 23.28 0.66
CA LEU A 84 4.67 23.10 0.77
C LEU A 84 5.14 22.85 2.20
N ASN A 85 4.43 23.42 3.18
CA ASN A 85 4.72 23.24 4.59
C ASN A 85 3.45 22.86 5.36
N PRO A 86 3.06 21.57 5.38
CA PRO A 86 1.96 21.12 6.22
C PRO A 86 2.29 21.32 7.71
N ASN A 87 1.27 21.55 8.53
CA ASN A 87 1.42 21.50 9.99
C ASN A 87 1.82 20.06 10.39
N PRO A 88 2.63 19.80 11.44
CA PRO A 88 2.92 18.46 11.95
C PRO A 88 1.71 17.50 12.01
N GLU A 89 0.56 17.96 12.49
CA GLU A 89 -0.66 17.15 12.54
C GLU A 89 -1.18 16.75 11.13
N GLU A 90 -1.05 17.66 10.17
CA GLU A 90 -1.45 17.40 8.78
C GLU A 90 -0.45 16.48 8.07
N GLU A 91 0.84 16.61 8.38
CA GLU A 91 1.88 15.71 7.91
C GLU A 91 1.60 14.27 8.32
N GLU A 92 1.25 14.03 9.59
CA GLU A 92 0.84 12.71 10.08
C GLU A 92 -0.40 12.19 9.33
N SER A 93 -1.41 13.04 9.13
CA SER A 93 -2.60 12.66 8.39
C SER A 93 -2.28 12.26 6.93
N MET A 94 -1.37 12.98 6.28
CA MET A 94 -0.93 12.73 4.91
C MET A 94 -0.09 11.46 4.83
N MET A 95 0.78 11.23 5.82
CA MET A 95 1.55 10.01 5.96
C MET A 95 0.65 8.78 6.16
N ILE A 96 -0.37 8.88 7.01
CA ILE A 96 -1.36 7.82 7.22
C ILE A 96 -2.12 7.52 5.91
N LYS A 97 -2.53 8.55 5.17
CA LYS A 97 -3.18 8.40 3.85
C LYS A 97 -2.26 7.73 2.82
N LEU A 98 -0.98 8.08 2.79
CA LEU A 98 0.00 7.43 1.90
C LEU A 98 0.22 5.96 2.27
N LEU A 99 0.35 5.65 3.56
CA LEU A 99 0.52 4.29 4.05
C LEU A 99 -0.73 3.43 3.79
N SER A 100 -1.92 3.99 3.98
CA SER A 100 -3.17 3.29 3.69
C SER A 100 -3.33 3.02 2.19
N ARG A 101 -3.02 4.00 1.32
CA ARG A 101 -3.01 3.81 -0.13
C ARG A 101 -2.02 2.71 -0.55
N ARG A 102 -0.80 2.73 -0.01
CA ARG A 102 0.21 1.69 -0.27
C ARG A 102 -0.25 0.29 0.18
N ARG A 103 -0.97 0.18 1.30
CA ARG A 103 -1.56 -1.09 1.78
C ARG A 103 -2.68 -1.58 0.86
N LEU A 104 -3.56 -0.69 0.41
CA LEU A 104 -4.64 -1.03 -0.52
C LEU A 104 -4.10 -1.48 -1.87
N GLU A 105 -3.13 -0.76 -2.43
CA GLU A 105 -2.47 -1.15 -3.69
C GLU A 105 -1.81 -2.54 -3.59
N LYS A 106 -1.17 -2.85 -2.46
CA LYS A 106 -0.61 -4.20 -2.21
C LYS A 106 -1.69 -5.27 -2.18
N ARG A 107 -2.79 -5.05 -1.44
CA ARG A 107 -3.93 -5.98 -1.38
C ARG A 107 -4.56 -6.20 -2.76
N LEU A 108 -4.73 -5.14 -3.55
CA LEU A 108 -5.25 -5.25 -4.91
C LEU A 108 -4.31 -6.05 -5.82
N LYS A 109 -2.99 -5.87 -5.69
CA LYS A 109 -2.00 -6.68 -6.42
C LYS A 109 -2.07 -8.16 -6.01
N GLU A 110 -2.30 -8.47 -4.74
CA GLU A 110 -2.47 -9.84 -4.25
C GLU A 110 -3.75 -10.49 -4.77
N ILE A 111 -4.89 -9.78 -4.70
CA ILE A 111 -6.16 -10.23 -5.26
C ILE A 111 -6.00 -10.56 -6.76
N ARG A 112 -5.41 -9.65 -7.54
CA ARG A 112 -5.13 -9.88 -8.97
C ARG A 112 -4.23 -11.09 -9.22
N LYS A 113 -3.29 -11.40 -8.33
CA LYS A 113 -2.43 -12.60 -8.44
C LYS A 113 -3.21 -13.88 -8.14
N LEU A 114 -4.09 -13.86 -7.14
CA LEU A 114 -4.93 -15.02 -6.80
C LEU A 114 -5.93 -15.32 -7.92
N GLU A 115 -6.59 -14.30 -8.47
CA GLU A 115 -7.51 -14.45 -9.61
C GLU A 115 -6.80 -15.02 -10.85
N LYS A 116 -5.57 -14.57 -11.15
CA LYS A 116 -4.76 -15.13 -12.25
C LYS A 116 -4.43 -16.61 -12.02
N LYS A 117 -4.09 -16.99 -10.79
CA LYS A 117 -3.82 -18.39 -10.44
C LYS A 117 -5.07 -19.26 -10.58
N GLU A 118 -6.23 -18.75 -10.17
CA GLU A 118 -7.51 -19.46 -10.28
C GLU A 118 -7.93 -19.67 -11.75
N LYS A 119 -7.86 -18.61 -12.58
CA LYS A 119 -8.10 -18.72 -14.03
C LYS A 119 -7.18 -19.74 -14.70
N ASN A 120 -5.90 -19.80 -14.30
CA ASN A 120 -4.97 -20.79 -14.83
C ASN A 120 -5.31 -22.23 -14.37
N LYS A 121 -5.76 -22.41 -13.13
CA LYS A 121 -6.22 -23.72 -12.63
C LYS A 121 -7.44 -24.21 -13.42
N GLN A 122 -8.44 -23.35 -13.62
CA GLN A 122 -9.65 -23.69 -14.39
C GLN A 122 -9.31 -24.04 -15.85
N LYS A 123 -8.40 -23.30 -16.49
CA LYS A 123 -7.92 -23.63 -17.85
C LYS A 123 -7.22 -24.98 -17.91
N ASN A 124 -6.37 -25.30 -16.93
CA ASN A 124 -5.65 -26.57 -16.90
C ASN A 124 -6.60 -27.76 -16.64
N GLU A 125 -7.61 -27.57 -15.78
CA GLU A 125 -8.62 -28.60 -15.53
C GLU A 125 -9.49 -28.86 -16.77
N LYS A 126 -9.88 -27.81 -17.51
CA LYS A 126 -10.60 -27.97 -18.79
C LYS A 126 -9.77 -28.75 -19.82
N ARG A 127 -8.47 -28.43 -19.96
CA ARG A 127 -7.56 -29.17 -20.87
C ARG A 127 -7.42 -30.65 -20.50
N ARG A 128 -7.42 -30.99 -19.21
CA ARG A 128 -7.36 -32.40 -18.76
C ARG A 128 -8.62 -33.19 -19.09
N LYS A 129 -9.80 -32.55 -19.07
CA LYS A 129 -11.09 -33.21 -19.37
C LYS A 129 -11.32 -33.43 -20.86
N GLU A 130 -10.78 -32.56 -21.72
CA GLU A 130 -10.90 -32.71 -23.19
C GLU A 130 -9.98 -33.80 -23.77
N THR A 131 -8.88 -34.17 -23.10
CA THR A 131 -7.93 -35.18 -23.59
C THR A 131 -8.26 -36.64 -23.20
N SER A 132 -9.45 -36.93 -22.70
CA SER A 132 -9.90 -38.30 -22.42
C SER A 132 -11.36 -38.46 -22.82
N PRO A 133 -11.66 -38.84 -24.08
CA PRO A 133 -12.19 -40.20 -24.30
C PRO A 133 -12.01 -40.70 -25.75
N ILE A 134 -10.87 -41.30 -26.10
CA ILE A 134 -10.76 -42.19 -27.27
C ILE A 134 -9.73 -43.25 -26.92
N GLU A 135 -10.17 -44.37 -26.34
CA GLU A 135 -9.61 -45.72 -26.54
C GLU A 135 -10.30 -46.69 -25.56
N SER A 136 -11.46 -47.17 -25.98
CA SER A 136 -12.00 -48.44 -25.54
C SER A 136 -12.66 -49.07 -26.75
N ARG A 137 -11.84 -49.67 -27.61
CA ARG A 137 -12.29 -50.64 -28.60
C ARG A 137 -11.25 -51.76 -28.69
N ASP A 138 -11.66 -52.89 -28.12
CA ASP A 138 -11.26 -54.26 -28.40
C ASP A 138 -9.79 -54.67 -28.16
N LEU A 139 -9.52 -55.22 -26.98
CA LEU A 139 -8.63 -56.38 -26.88
C LEU A 139 -9.18 -57.40 -25.88
N GLU A 140 -9.47 -58.58 -26.44
CA GLU A 140 -10.04 -59.76 -25.80
C GLU A 140 -9.06 -60.41 -24.80
N GLN A 141 -9.62 -60.78 -23.65
CA GLN A 141 -9.57 -62.10 -23.02
C GLN A 141 -8.23 -62.88 -22.98
N ILE A 142 -7.56 -62.87 -21.82
CA ILE A 142 -6.74 -63.99 -21.34
C ILE A 142 -7.01 -64.17 -19.83
N ASP A 143 -7.53 -65.34 -19.47
CA ASP A 143 -7.73 -65.84 -18.10
C ASP A 143 -6.44 -66.48 -17.56
N ASP A 144 -6.02 -66.16 -16.33
CA ASP A 144 -5.54 -67.15 -15.33
C ASP A 144 -5.32 -66.53 -13.92
N PRO A 145 -5.46 -67.30 -12.81
CA PRO A 145 -5.55 -66.80 -11.43
C PRO A 145 -4.29 -67.03 -10.57
N THR A 146 -4.36 -66.61 -9.30
CA THR A 146 -3.44 -66.79 -8.13
C THR A 146 -2.42 -65.66 -7.91
N HIS A 147 -2.06 -65.17 -6.71
CA HIS A 147 -2.46 -65.38 -5.31
C HIS A 147 -1.71 -64.34 -4.43
N ILE A 148 -2.43 -63.71 -3.48
CA ILE A 148 -2.04 -63.13 -2.16
C ILE A 148 -0.84 -62.16 -2.06
N THR A 149 -1.09 -60.93 -1.56
CA THR A 149 -0.69 -60.45 -0.20
C THR A 149 -1.09 -58.98 0.02
N GLU A 150 -1.74 -58.71 1.16
CA GLU A 150 -1.87 -57.39 1.79
C GLU A 150 -0.48 -56.84 2.21
N PRO A 151 -0.31 -55.52 2.42
CA PRO A 151 -0.59 -54.97 3.74
C PRO A 151 -1.26 -53.59 3.76
N GLU A 152 -1.82 -53.33 4.94
CA GLU A 152 -2.59 -52.18 5.38
C GLU A 152 -1.84 -50.84 5.48
N SER A 153 -2.69 -49.81 5.58
CA SER A 153 -2.53 -48.58 6.37
C SER A 153 -1.91 -47.36 5.68
N SER A 154 -2.70 -46.29 5.59
CA SER A 154 -2.51 -45.09 6.44
C SER A 154 -3.38 -43.89 6.00
N HIS A 155 -4.27 -43.51 6.92
CA HIS A 155 -4.69 -42.15 7.28
C HIS A 155 -5.21 -41.17 6.21
N LYS A 156 -6.51 -41.27 5.95
CA LYS A 156 -7.36 -40.23 5.35
C LYS A 156 -7.68 -39.14 6.38
N LYS A 157 -6.91 -38.04 6.40
CA LYS A 157 -7.22 -36.82 7.17
C LYS A 157 -8.42 -36.10 6.54
N GLN A 158 -9.55 -36.12 7.25
CA GLN A 158 -10.70 -35.26 7.01
C GLN A 158 -10.28 -33.79 7.10
N LYS A 159 -10.53 -33.03 6.03
CA LYS A 159 -10.34 -31.58 6.00
C LYS A 159 -11.70 -30.94 6.19
N THR A 160 -11.92 -30.43 7.39
CA THR A 160 -13.09 -29.65 7.80
C THR A 160 -13.14 -28.34 7.02
N LEU A 161 -14.32 -28.04 6.46
CA LEU A 161 -14.63 -26.74 5.86
C LEU A 161 -14.71 -25.66 6.95
N PRO A 162 -14.14 -24.46 6.77
CA PRO A 162 -14.50 -23.32 7.59
C PRO A 162 -15.88 -22.80 7.18
N LYS A 163 -16.75 -22.66 8.19
CA LYS A 163 -18.07 -22.04 8.10
C LYS A 163 -17.99 -20.63 7.52
N THR A 164 -18.78 -20.42 6.48
CA THR A 164 -19.26 -19.13 5.99
C THR A 164 -19.95 -18.38 7.13
N PHE A 165 -19.34 -17.31 7.63
CA PHE A 165 -20.05 -16.32 8.44
C PHE A 165 -20.91 -15.47 7.50
N GLN A 166 -22.22 -15.61 7.63
CA GLN A 166 -23.19 -14.77 6.96
C GLN A 166 -23.12 -13.36 7.55
N SER A 167 -22.96 -12.39 6.66
CA SER A 167 -23.07 -10.97 6.91
C SER A 167 -24.54 -10.62 7.07
N ALA A 168 -24.97 -10.32 8.30
CA ALA A 168 -26.22 -9.61 8.55
C ALA A 168 -25.98 -8.12 8.33
N ARG A 169 -26.67 -7.57 7.33
CA ARG A 169 -26.76 -6.15 7.01
C ARG A 169 -28.21 -5.73 7.27
N ALA A 170 -28.47 -5.02 8.37
CA ALA A 170 -29.60 -4.07 8.47
C ALA A 170 -29.57 -3.32 9.80
N GLY A 171 -29.64 -1.98 9.69
CA GLY A 171 -30.27 -1.11 10.67
C GLY A 171 -29.41 -0.63 11.83
N ARG A 172 -28.83 0.57 11.71
CA ARG A 172 -28.69 1.44 12.88
C ARG A 172 -28.75 2.91 12.51
N SER A 173 -29.88 3.47 12.93
CA SER A 173 -30.18 4.87 13.15
C SER A 173 -29.12 5.58 13.99
N SER A 174 -28.94 6.85 13.65
CA SER A 174 -28.19 7.85 14.38
C SER A 174 -28.73 8.05 15.80
N THR A 175 -27.92 7.72 16.80
CA THR A 175 -27.99 8.35 18.13
C THR A 175 -26.60 8.27 18.76
N THR A 176 -26.05 9.44 19.06
CA THR A 176 -24.85 9.67 19.86
C THR A 176 -25.11 9.30 21.33
N PRO A 177 -24.22 8.52 21.96
CA PRO A 177 -23.99 8.66 23.39
C PRO A 177 -22.56 9.13 23.69
N SER A 178 -22.46 10.35 24.22
CA SER A 178 -21.31 10.88 24.93
C SER A 178 -21.14 10.13 26.26
N ASN A 179 -20.32 9.08 26.27
CA ASN A 179 -19.55 8.58 27.42
C ASN A 179 -18.84 7.27 27.03
N ILE A 180 -17.75 7.37 26.28
CA ILE A 180 -16.86 6.22 26.08
C ILE A 180 -15.91 6.18 27.27
N SER A 181 -16.15 5.19 28.13
CA SER A 181 -15.37 4.85 29.29
C SER A 181 -13.86 4.81 28.96
N SER A 182 -13.08 5.64 29.64
CA SER A 182 -11.61 5.75 29.56
C SER A 182 -10.87 4.42 29.78
N SER A 183 -11.55 3.40 30.28
CA SER A 183 -11.02 2.06 30.50
C SER A 183 -10.80 1.24 29.21
N SER A 184 -11.55 1.52 28.12
CA SER A 184 -11.48 0.71 26.89
C SER A 184 -10.34 1.12 25.96
N MET A 185 -9.97 2.40 25.95
CA MET A 185 -8.84 2.89 25.15
C MET A 185 -7.49 2.39 25.71
N SER A 186 -7.37 2.28 27.04
CA SER A 186 -6.17 1.76 27.69
C SER A 186 -5.90 0.28 27.38
N ARG A 187 -6.96 -0.54 27.25
CA ARG A 187 -6.81 -1.96 26.88
C ARG A 187 -6.32 -2.13 25.45
N LEU A 188 -6.86 -1.33 24.51
CA LEU A 188 -6.40 -1.34 23.12
C LEU A 188 -4.95 -0.86 22.99
N ALA A 189 -4.56 0.18 23.73
CA ALA A 189 -3.17 0.65 23.74
C ALA A 189 -2.20 -0.41 24.29
N GLN A 190 -2.58 -1.12 25.37
CA GLN A 190 -1.80 -2.22 25.93
C GLN A 190 -1.69 -3.41 24.97
N GLU A 191 -2.77 -3.77 24.27
CA GLU A 191 -2.76 -4.85 23.27
C GLU A 191 -1.82 -4.51 22.10
N ILE A 192 -1.85 -3.27 21.61
CA ILE A 192 -0.96 -2.79 20.53
C ILE A 192 0.51 -2.79 21.00
N GLN A 193 0.78 -2.35 22.23
CA GLN A 193 2.14 -2.40 22.79
C GLN A 193 2.65 -3.84 22.95
N LYS A 194 1.80 -4.77 23.39
CA LYS A 194 2.16 -6.17 23.50
C LYS A 194 2.41 -6.81 22.14
N GLU A 195 1.55 -6.55 21.14
CA GLU A 195 1.71 -7.08 19.79
C GLU A 195 2.98 -6.53 19.10
N THR A 196 3.30 -5.25 19.31
CA THR A 196 4.53 -4.66 18.76
C THR A 196 5.78 -5.27 19.40
N GLN A 197 5.80 -5.47 20.72
CA GLN A 197 6.91 -6.14 21.41
C GLN A 197 7.06 -7.59 20.96
N GLU A 198 5.97 -8.35 20.87
CA GLU A 198 6.00 -9.73 20.38
C GLU A 198 6.51 -9.81 18.93
N ASN A 199 6.10 -8.88 18.06
CA ASN A 199 6.58 -8.82 16.69
C ASN A 199 8.07 -8.46 16.62
N LEU A 200 8.55 -7.55 17.47
CA LEU A 200 9.98 -7.22 17.58
C LEU A 200 10.82 -8.43 18.01
N VAL A 201 10.35 -9.21 18.99
CA VAL A 201 11.03 -10.44 19.45
C VAL A 201 10.99 -11.53 18.38
N LYS A 202 9.89 -11.66 17.63
CA LYS A 202 9.78 -12.61 16.51
C LYS A 202 10.69 -12.22 15.33
N LEU A 203 10.81 -10.93 15.01
CA LEU A 203 11.68 -10.41 13.95
C LEU A 203 13.17 -10.51 14.32
N SER A 204 13.52 -10.21 15.57
CA SER A 204 14.91 -10.31 16.04
C SER A 204 15.37 -11.77 16.13
N SER A 205 14.52 -12.68 16.63
CA SER A 205 14.87 -14.10 16.73
C SER A 205 15.01 -14.79 15.37
N GLY A 206 14.17 -14.48 14.37
CA GLY A 206 14.33 -15.04 13.02
C GLY A 206 15.63 -14.58 12.34
N THR A 207 15.94 -13.28 12.45
CA THR A 207 17.13 -12.69 11.82
C THR A 207 18.42 -13.13 12.52
N LEU A 208 18.44 -13.11 13.86
CA LEU A 208 19.62 -13.53 14.63
C LEU A 208 19.87 -15.04 14.52
N LYS A 209 18.81 -15.87 14.46
CA LYS A 209 18.94 -17.31 14.24
C LYS A 209 19.41 -17.64 12.82
N SER A 210 19.21 -16.74 11.85
CA SER A 210 19.80 -16.84 10.52
C SER A 210 21.29 -16.46 10.49
N ILE A 211 21.71 -15.48 11.29
CA ILE A 211 23.13 -15.02 11.30
C ILE A 211 23.99 -15.94 12.18
N TYR A 212 23.45 -16.37 13.33
CA TYR A 212 24.16 -17.11 14.38
C TYR A 212 23.60 -18.52 14.62
N GLY A 213 22.84 -19.06 13.67
CA GLY A 213 22.38 -20.45 13.76
C GLY A 213 23.55 -21.44 13.92
N PRO A 214 23.32 -22.60 14.58
CA PRO A 214 24.36 -23.59 14.83
C PRO A 214 25.10 -23.96 13.55
N ARG A 215 26.43 -24.00 13.64
CA ARG A 215 27.35 -24.33 12.55
C ARG A 215 27.96 -25.69 12.83
N ASP A 216 28.15 -26.46 11.77
CA ASP A 216 28.89 -27.72 11.83
C ASP A 216 30.38 -27.47 12.10
N SER A 217 31.10 -28.55 12.42
CA SER A 217 32.56 -28.57 12.58
C SER A 217 33.33 -27.99 11.38
N ASN A 218 32.72 -27.94 10.19
CA ASN A 218 33.28 -27.33 8.98
C ASN A 218 32.88 -25.85 8.78
N GLY A 219 32.27 -25.20 9.78
CA GLY A 219 31.84 -23.79 9.72
C GLY A 219 30.60 -23.52 8.85
N LYS A 220 29.99 -24.56 8.27
CA LYS A 220 28.76 -24.46 7.46
C LYS A 220 27.52 -24.53 8.35
N GLN A 221 26.51 -23.71 8.08
CA GLN A 221 25.23 -23.78 8.81
C GLN A 221 24.46 -25.04 8.41
N THR A 222 24.07 -25.83 9.41
CA THR A 222 23.45 -27.16 9.24
C THR A 222 21.97 -27.14 8.88
N LEU A 223 21.37 -25.99 8.55
CA LEU A 223 19.95 -25.96 8.21
C LEU A 223 19.74 -26.20 6.71
N GLY A 224 19.35 -27.44 6.41
CA GLY A 224 18.88 -27.88 5.10
C GLY A 224 17.96 -26.85 4.45
N GLN A 225 18.31 -26.50 3.22
CA GLN A 225 17.63 -25.54 2.34
C GLN A 225 17.61 -24.09 2.82
N GLN A 226 18.77 -23.43 2.79
CA GLN A 226 18.77 -22.04 2.34
C GLN A 226 18.15 -22.01 0.93
N LYS A 227 16.85 -21.72 0.85
CA LYS A 227 16.25 -21.13 -0.35
C LYS A 227 17.04 -19.85 -0.59
N GLU A 228 17.98 -19.93 -1.52
CA GLU A 228 18.73 -18.78 -2.00
C GLU A 228 17.76 -17.60 -2.15
N SER A 229 17.99 -16.55 -1.35
CA SER A 229 17.19 -15.35 -1.42
C SER A 229 17.24 -14.85 -2.86
N TRP A 230 16.07 -14.65 -3.47
CA TRP A 230 15.92 -14.16 -4.84
C TRP A 230 16.73 -12.87 -5.10
N MET A 231 17.09 -12.13 -4.03
CA MET A 231 17.87 -10.90 -4.11
C MET A 231 19.31 -11.12 -4.59
N THR A 232 19.89 -12.31 -4.42
CA THR A 232 21.29 -12.56 -4.79
C THR A 232 21.46 -13.14 -6.20
N ARG A 233 20.37 -13.55 -6.86
CA ARG A 233 20.41 -14.18 -8.20
C ARG A 233 20.30 -13.17 -9.36
N GLY A 234 20.14 -11.88 -9.08
CA GLY A 234 19.69 -10.90 -10.08
C GLY A 234 20.74 -9.97 -10.70
N THR A 235 22.01 -10.01 -10.28
CA THR A 235 22.95 -8.91 -10.59
C THR A 235 24.04 -9.17 -11.63
N TRP A 236 24.18 -10.34 -12.25
CA TRP A 236 25.26 -10.56 -13.23
C TRP A 236 24.78 -11.23 -14.52
N THR A 237 24.38 -10.45 -15.52
CA THR A 237 24.65 -10.64 -16.98
C THR A 237 23.80 -9.67 -17.81
N ARG A 238 24.17 -8.39 -17.87
CA ARG A 238 23.68 -7.46 -18.89
C ARG A 238 24.80 -6.53 -19.37
N TYR A 239 25.89 -7.10 -19.87
CA TYR A 239 26.76 -6.43 -20.85
C TYR A 239 27.50 -7.51 -21.65
N ALA A 240 26.87 -7.92 -22.75
CA ALA A 240 27.54 -8.53 -23.89
C ALA A 240 26.75 -8.09 -25.13
N SER A 241 27.50 -7.65 -26.14
CA SER A 241 27.12 -7.03 -27.43
C SER A 241 26.52 -5.62 -27.37
#